data_AF-A0A6B3E7K4-F1
#
_entry.id   AF-A0A6B3E7K4-F1
#
_cell.length_a   1.000
_cell.length_b   1.000
_cell.length_c   1.000
_cell.angle_alpha   90.00
_cell.angle_beta   90.00
_cell.angle_gamma   90.00
#
_symmetry.space_group_name_H-M   'P 1'
#
loop_
_entity.id
_entity.type
_entity.pdbx_description
1 polymer ?
#
loop_
_entity_poly.entity_id
_entity_poly.type
_entity_poly.pdbx_seq_one_letter_code
_entity_poly.pdbx_strand_id
1 'polypeptide(L)'
;VVKTVEKMSDVRVDHLVEVDFAGFKGLVDAIGGVTVTTDEDIHDSKSGFDLPKGTHKLDGTDSLKFVRTRYGHGDGSDLGRIGLQQQFLLALLSEVKNQDLLGSPTKAIKMA
;
A
#
# COMPACT_ATOMS: atom_id res chain seq x y z
N VAL A 1 15.15 10.04 -10.11
CA VAL A 1 14.15 10.37 -9.07
C VAL A 1 14.80 10.87 -7.80
N VAL A 2 15.65 10.08 -7.12
CA VAL A 2 16.29 10.43 -5.83
C VAL A 2 16.90 11.85 -5.80
N LYS A 3 17.88 12.15 -6.66
CA LYS A 3 18.54 13.47 -6.70
C LYS A 3 17.59 14.65 -6.87
N THR A 4 16.48 14.47 -7.58
CA THR A 4 15.47 15.52 -7.79
C THR A 4 14.66 15.74 -6.52
N VAL A 5 14.23 14.67 -5.87
CA VAL A 5 13.48 14.74 -4.60
C VAL A 5 14.36 15.39 -3.53
N GLU A 6 15.60 14.91 -3.34
CA GLU A 6 16.53 15.50 -2.36
C GLU A 6 16.74 16.99 -2.59
N LYS A 7 16.88 17.43 -3.85
CA LYS A 7 17.05 18.85 -4.19
C LYS A 7 15.79 19.69 -3.90
N MET A 8 14.60 19.11 -4.03
CA MET A 8 13.34 19.83 -3.84
C MET A 8 12.89 19.87 -2.37
N SER A 9 13.16 18.81 -1.61
CA SER A 9 12.73 18.69 -0.21
C SER A 9 13.82 19.01 0.80
N ASP A 10 15.09 19.08 0.37
CA ASP A 10 16.27 19.15 1.25
C ASP A 10 16.38 17.96 2.23
N VAL A 11 15.73 16.83 1.90
CA VAL A 11 15.76 15.59 2.68
C VAL A 11 16.65 14.57 1.99
N ARG A 12 17.63 14.05 2.72
CA ARG A 12 18.51 12.96 2.27
C ARG A 12 17.73 11.65 2.12
N VAL A 13 17.97 10.90 1.05
CA VAL A 13 17.40 9.57 0.83
C VAL A 13 18.52 8.54 0.84
N ASP A 14 18.57 7.71 1.88
CA ASP A 14 19.62 6.69 2.04
C ASP A 14 19.36 5.44 1.21
N HIS A 15 18.08 5.08 1.02
CA HIS A 15 17.66 3.86 0.32
C HIS A 15 16.42 4.11 -0.55
N LEU A 16 16.33 3.38 -1.66
CA LEU A 16 15.19 3.40 -2.58
C LEU A 16 14.69 1.97 -2.78
N VAL A 17 13.38 1.81 -2.73
CA VAL A 17 12.69 0.59 -3.15
C VAL A 17 11.76 0.96 -4.30
N GLU A 18 11.85 0.23 -5.41
CA GLU A 18 10.99 0.38 -6.58
C GLU A 18 10.31 -0.96 -6.85
N VAL A 19 8.98 -0.93 -6.99
CA VAL A 19 8.15 -2.13 -7.14
C VAL A 19 7.12 -1.86 -8.23
N ASP A 20 7.00 -2.79 -9.17
CA ASP A 20 5.96 -2.75 -10.20
C ASP A 20 4.64 -3.38 -9.70
N PHE A 21 3.61 -3.43 -10.54
CA PHE A 21 2.32 -3.98 -10.14
C PHE A 21 2.35 -5.48 -9.84
N ALA A 22 3.18 -6.25 -10.54
CA ALA A 22 3.26 -7.69 -10.29
C ALA A 22 3.99 -7.96 -8.96
N GLY A 23 5.10 -7.28 -8.72
CA GLY A 23 5.85 -7.33 -7.48
C GLY A 23 5.03 -6.86 -6.28
N PHE A 24 4.21 -5.82 -6.43
CA PHE A 24 3.32 -5.35 -5.36
C PHE A 24 2.31 -6.42 -4.96
N LYS A 25 1.63 -7.03 -5.94
CA LYS A 25 0.68 -8.12 -5.67
C LYS A 25 1.38 -9.29 -4.98
N GLY A 26 2.51 -9.73 -5.52
CA GLY A 26 3.30 -10.83 -4.96
C GLY A 26 3.72 -10.57 -3.52
N LEU A 27 4.20 -9.36 -3.20
CA LEU A 27 4.56 -8.97 -1.83
C LEU A 27 3.37 -9.09 -0.88
N VAL A 28 2.22 -8.53 -1.26
CA VAL A 28 1.00 -8.56 -0.44
C VAL A 28 0.48 -9.99 -0.24
N ASP A 29 0.48 -10.79 -1.31
CA ASP A 29 0.06 -12.19 -1.23
C ASP A 29 1.02 -13.02 -0.38
N ALA A 30 2.33 -12.75 -0.45
CA ALA A 30 3.35 -13.45 0.32
C ALA A 30 3.18 -13.23 1.84
N ILE A 31 2.87 -12.00 2.25
CA ILE A 31 2.54 -11.69 3.66
C ILE A 31 1.12 -12.15 4.05
N GLY A 32 0.34 -12.72 3.13
CA GLY A 32 -1.01 -13.23 3.40
C GLY A 32 -2.09 -12.16 3.46
N GLY A 33 -1.92 -11.04 2.76
CA GLY A 33 -2.87 -9.93 2.66
C GLY A 33 -2.68 -8.82 3.70
N VAL A 34 -3.33 -7.68 3.48
CA VAL A 34 -3.26 -6.49 4.35
C VAL A 34 -4.64 -6.13 4.87
N THR A 35 -4.76 -5.95 6.18
CA THR A 35 -6.00 -5.48 6.81
C THR A 35 -6.07 -3.96 6.77
N VAL A 36 -7.12 -3.40 6.15
CA VAL A 36 -7.40 -1.96 6.10
C VAL A 36 -8.75 -1.64 6.73
N THR A 37 -8.88 -0.46 7.33
CA THR A 37 -10.15 0.07 7.84
C THR A 37 -10.50 1.35 7.10
N THR A 38 -11.67 1.41 6.48
CA THR A 38 -12.16 2.62 5.81
C THR A 38 -13.37 3.18 6.55
N ASP A 39 -13.41 4.50 6.71
CA ASP A 39 -14.51 5.20 7.39
C ASP A 39 -15.69 5.50 6.46
N GLU A 40 -15.49 5.36 5.15
CA GLU A 40 -16.48 5.56 4.11
C GLU A 40 -16.43 4.43 3.07
N ASP A 41 -17.55 4.25 2.37
CA ASP A 41 -17.63 3.32 1.25
C ASP A 41 -16.74 3.84 0.11
N ILE A 42 -15.95 2.96 -0.49
CA ILE A 42 -15.13 3.26 -1.67
C ILE A 42 -15.78 2.61 -2.89
N HIS A 43 -16.13 3.44 -3.88
CA HIS A 43 -16.67 3.01 -5.16
C HIS A 43 -15.91 3.70 -6.30
N ASP A 44 -15.00 2.99 -6.95
CA ASP A 44 -14.22 3.53 -8.08
C ASP A 44 -14.28 2.59 -9.29
N SER A 45 -15.23 2.89 -10.17
CA SER A 45 -15.46 2.17 -11.43
C SER A 45 -14.27 2.16 -12.39
N LYS A 46 -13.34 3.12 -12.29
CA LYS A 46 -12.13 3.14 -13.15
C LYS A 46 -11.06 2.18 -12.65
N SER A 47 -10.98 2.00 -11.34
CA SER A 47 -10.11 0.97 -10.74
C SER A 47 -10.79 -0.40 -10.66
N GLY A 48 -12.11 -0.46 -10.80
CA GLY A 48 -12.93 -1.66 -10.56
C GLY A 48 -12.94 -2.05 -9.08
N PHE A 49 -12.84 -1.07 -8.19
CA PHE A 49 -12.73 -1.28 -6.75
C PHE A 49 -14.02 -0.87 -6.04
N ASP A 50 -14.55 -1.81 -5.28
CA ASP A 50 -15.75 -1.67 -4.47
C ASP A 50 -15.46 -2.21 -3.09
N LEU A 51 -15.49 -1.33 -2.09
CA LEU A 51 -15.25 -1.69 -0.70
C LEU A 51 -16.24 -0.95 0.19
N PRO A 52 -17.15 -1.67 0.87
CA PRO A 52 -17.95 -1.07 1.92
C PRO A 52 -17.07 -0.45 3.01
N LYS A 53 -17.61 0.50 3.77
CA LYS A 53 -16.96 1.00 4.99
C LYS A 53 -16.78 -0.15 5.99
N GLY A 54 -15.69 -0.08 6.74
CA GLY A 54 -15.36 -1.06 7.76
C GLY A 54 -13.97 -1.63 7.60
N THR A 55 -13.74 -2.76 8.27
CA THR A 55 -12.43 -3.42 8.27
C THR A 55 -12.44 -4.62 7.33
N HIS A 56 -11.50 -4.62 6.38
CA HIS A 56 -11.42 -5.61 5.32
C HIS A 56 -9.98 -6.09 5.18
N LYS A 57 -9.82 -7.39 4.93
CA LYS A 57 -8.53 -7.97 4.58
C LYS A 57 -8.43 -8.07 3.06
N LEU A 58 -7.46 -7.36 2.49
CA LEU A 58 -7.24 -7.27 1.05
C LEU A 58 -6.11 -8.20 0.62
N ASP A 59 -6.35 -8.98 -0.43
CA ASP A 59 -5.29 -9.72 -1.13
C ASP A 59 -4.47 -8.77 -2.03
N GLY A 60 -3.47 -9.29 -2.74
CA GLY A 60 -2.61 -8.47 -3.59
C GLY A 60 -3.38 -7.77 -4.72
N THR A 61 -4.39 -8.42 -5.30
CA THR A 61 -5.17 -7.83 -6.38
C THR A 61 -6.06 -6.71 -5.87
N ASP A 62 -6.78 -6.92 -4.78
CA ASP A 62 -7.67 -5.91 -4.21
C ASP A 62 -6.88 -4.78 -3.54
N SER A 63 -5.72 -5.08 -2.94
CA SER A 63 -4.78 -4.06 -2.46
C SER A 63 -4.28 -3.17 -3.60
N LEU A 64 -3.98 -3.75 -4.77
CA LEU A 64 -3.51 -2.97 -5.92
C LEU A 64 -4.62 -2.04 -6.44
N LYS A 65 -5.87 -2.51 -6.44
CA LYS A 65 -7.02 -1.70 -6.80
C LYS A 65 -7.22 -0.57 -5.78
N PHE A 66 -7.17 -0.87 -4.48
CA PHE A 66 -7.31 0.09 -3.38
C PHE A 66 -6.32 1.26 -3.50
N VAL A 67 -5.03 1.00 -3.67
CA VAL A 67 -4.00 2.07 -3.77
C VAL A 67 -4.05 2.85 -5.09
N ARG A 68 -4.84 2.38 -6.05
CA ARG A 68 -5.08 3.02 -7.35
C ARG A 68 -6.40 3.78 -7.42
N THR A 69 -7.27 3.63 -6.42
CA THR A 69 -8.50 4.41 -6.26
C THR A 69 -8.16 5.89 -6.25
N ARG A 70 -8.86 6.67 -7.07
CA ARG A 70 -8.69 8.13 -7.15
C ARG A 70 -10.00 8.87 -7.01
N TYR A 71 -11.07 8.36 -7.62
CA TYR A 71 -12.33 9.09 -7.74
C TYR A 71 -13.40 8.62 -6.76
N GLY A 72 -13.19 7.46 -6.13
CA GLY A 72 -14.14 6.84 -5.21
C GLY A 72 -13.87 7.12 -3.72
N HIS A 73 -12.99 8.06 -3.38
CA HIS A 73 -12.60 8.35 -1.99
C HIS A 73 -12.15 9.81 -1.81
N GLY A 74 -12.48 10.40 -0.67
CA GLY A 74 -12.12 11.77 -0.32
C GLY A 74 -12.69 12.81 -1.31
N ASP A 75 -11.85 13.74 -1.76
CA ASP A 75 -12.24 14.81 -2.71
C ASP A 75 -12.17 14.39 -4.18
N GLY A 76 -11.90 13.10 -4.46
CA GLY A 76 -11.71 12.58 -5.81
C GLY A 76 -10.41 13.04 -6.48
N SER A 77 -9.52 13.71 -5.73
CA SER A 77 -8.25 14.25 -6.22
C SER A 77 -7.09 13.29 -5.98
N ASP A 78 -5.90 13.70 -6.45
CA ASP A 78 -4.67 12.96 -6.18
C ASP A 78 -4.28 13.01 -4.68
N LEU A 79 -4.70 14.07 -3.97
CA LEU A 79 -4.41 14.21 -2.53
C LEU A 79 -5.17 13.16 -1.72
N GLY A 80 -6.43 12.88 -2.06
CA GLY A 80 -7.18 11.77 -1.46
C GLY A 80 -6.50 10.42 -1.68
N ARG A 81 -5.98 10.17 -2.89
CA ARG A 81 -5.21 8.95 -3.19
C ARG A 81 -3.92 8.85 -2.38
N ILE A 82 -3.18 9.95 -2.21
CA ILE A 82 -1.96 9.97 -1.39
C ILE A 82 -2.30 9.55 0.06
N GLY A 83 -3.43 10.02 0.59
CA GLY A 83 -3.94 9.60 1.90
C GLY A 83 -4.15 8.08 1.99
N LEU A 84 -4.88 7.50 1.03
CA LEU A 84 -5.08 6.03 0.97
C LEU A 84 -3.77 5.26 0.85
N GLN A 85 -2.83 5.75 0.06
CA GLN A 85 -1.53 5.10 -0.12
C GLN A 85 -0.69 5.13 1.18
N GLN A 86 -0.71 6.24 1.92
CA GLN A 86 -0.06 6.33 3.22
C GLN A 86 -0.71 5.40 4.24
N GLN A 87 -2.04 5.38 4.30
CA GLN A 87 -2.78 4.47 5.17
C GLN A 87 -2.46 3.01 4.87
N PHE A 88 -2.46 2.62 3.59
CA PHE A 88 -2.11 1.27 3.17
C PHE A 88 -0.68 0.91 3.55
N LEU A 89 0.29 1.81 3.36
CA LEU A 89 1.69 1.58 3.72
C LEU A 89 1.84 1.35 5.25
N LEU A 90 1.12 2.11 6.06
CA LEU A 90 1.11 1.91 7.52
C LEU A 90 0.50 0.54 7.91
N ALA A 91 -0.59 0.14 7.27
CA ALA A 91 -1.21 -1.17 7.48
C ALA A 91 -0.28 -2.31 7.06
N LEU A 92 0.36 -2.20 5.88
CA LEU A 92 1.35 -3.14 5.39
C LEU A 92 2.52 -3.30 6.37
N LEU A 93 3.09 -2.20 6.86
CA LEU A 93 4.17 -2.23 7.85
C LEU A 93 3.73 -2.87 9.17
N SER A 94 2.47 -2.70 9.57
CA SER A 94 1.90 -3.35 10.76
C SER A 94 1.85 -4.87 10.59
N GLU A 95 1.35 -5.36 9.46
CA GLU A 95 1.29 -6.81 9.15
C GLU A 95 2.70 -7.44 9.14
N VAL A 96 3.67 -6.76 8.52
CA VAL A 96 5.07 -7.22 8.48
C VAL A 96 5.68 -7.31 9.88
N LYS A 97 5.40 -6.34 10.76
CA LYS A 97 5.85 -6.35 12.15
C LYS A 97 5.19 -7.48 12.96
N ASN A 98 3.88 -7.67 12.81
CA ASN A 98 3.12 -8.66 13.58
C ASN A 98 3.50 -10.11 13.26
N GLN A 99 3.98 -10.37 12.04
CA GLN A 99 4.40 -11.70 11.61
C GLN A 99 5.85 -12.07 12.01
N ASP A 100 6.52 -11.20 12.77
CA ASP A 100 7.92 -11.34 13.18
C ASP A 100 8.87 -11.58 11.99
N LEU A 101 8.50 -11.06 10.81
CA LEU A 101 9.33 -11.12 9.61
C LEU A 101 10.64 -10.34 9.81
N LEU A 102 10.61 -9.30 10.65
CA LEU A 102 11.77 -8.50 11.01
C LEU A 102 12.69 -9.19 12.04
N GLY A 103 12.18 -10.13 12.84
CA GLY A 103 12.96 -10.91 13.80
C GLY A 103 13.64 -12.14 13.19
N SER A 104 13.29 -12.53 11.96
CA SER A 104 13.83 -13.71 11.29
C SER A 104 14.29 -13.42 9.85
N PRO A 105 15.60 -13.18 9.64
CA PRO A 105 16.16 -12.91 8.31
C PRO A 105 15.87 -14.00 7.27
N THR A 106 15.74 -15.26 7.70
CA THR A 106 15.43 -16.39 6.82
C THR A 106 13.98 -16.38 6.33
N LYS A 107 13.03 -15.86 7.11
CA LYS A 107 11.65 -15.67 6.64
C LYS A 107 11.56 -14.50 5.67
N ALA A 108 12.25 -13.40 5.94
CA ALA A 108 12.29 -12.23 5.06
C ALA A 108 12.87 -12.59 3.68
N ILE A 109 13.96 -13.35 3.62
CA ILE A 109 14.58 -13.77 2.35
C ILE A 109 13.70 -14.75 1.57
N LYS A 110 12.87 -15.57 2.24
CA LYS A 110 11.98 -16.52 1.58
C LYS A 110 10.77 -15.89 0.87
N MET A 111 10.48 -14.62 1.19
CA MET A 111 9.35 -13.86 0.68
C MET A 111 9.75 -12.93 -0.48
N ALA A 112 11.07 -12.73 -0.69
CA ALA A 112 11.65 -11.96 -1.79
C ALA A 112 11.96 -12.86 -2.98
#